data_AF-A0A1Y4TWA3-F1
#
_entry.id   AF-A0A1Y4TWA3-F1
#
_cell.length_a   1.000
_cell.length_b   1.000
_cell.length_c   1.000
_cell.angle_alpha   90.00
_cell.angle_beta   90.00
_cell.angle_gamma   90.00
#
_symmetry.space_group_name_H-M   'P 1'
#
loop_
_entity.id
_entity.type
_entity.pdbx_description
1 polymer ?
#
loop_
_entity_poly.entity_id
_entity_poly.type
_entity_poly.pdbx_seq_one_letter_code
_entity_poly.pdbx_strand_id
1 'polypeptide(L)'
;MTEEEGLYVVLGNDSDGLDFMYYYDNSGVLRGEVPIIGYRSHRLLFSEEGMYFSISEMEMARMDELGQVTAVYDLGQYELHHDYVFDDDGNILLLATDTEQDSVEDESLPEGQYYLYMFNNNIGVSETRPDFDWSIIDGIQSEAVDGTTSYYYKYLVDETSGSYELVESFELPYSGYVSSVQEIGDNVVADSGMQGIWGEYDSENDLIRSFTMEKESFIYRVYKYEL
;
A
#
# COMPACT_ATOMS: atom_id res chain seq x y z
N MET A 1 -6.23 12.48 -22.86
CA MET A 1 -5.98 12.59 -21.42
C MET A 1 -7.16 13.29 -20.78
N THR A 2 -8.04 12.54 -20.15
CA THR A 2 -8.98 13.07 -19.16
C THR A 2 -8.27 12.97 -17.83
N GLU A 3 -7.97 14.12 -17.20
CA GLU A 3 -7.50 14.12 -15.81
C GLU A 3 -8.66 13.62 -14.92
N GLU A 4 -8.47 12.51 -14.24
CA GLU A 4 -9.42 12.05 -13.24
C GLU A 4 -9.23 12.83 -11.93
N GLU A 5 -10.27 13.57 -11.55
CA GLU A 5 -10.38 14.27 -10.27
C GLU A 5 -10.50 13.22 -9.14
N GLY A 6 -9.80 13.42 -8.01
CA GLY A 6 -9.83 12.49 -6.88
C GLY A 6 -9.18 13.05 -5.62
N LEU A 7 -9.18 12.23 -4.56
CA LEU A 7 -8.44 12.52 -3.33
C LEU A 7 -7.30 11.52 -3.16
N TYR A 8 -6.09 12.04 -2.95
CA TYR A 8 -4.96 11.25 -2.48
C TYR A 8 -5.09 11.09 -0.97
N VAL A 9 -4.95 9.86 -0.48
CA VAL A 9 -4.99 9.58 0.95
C VAL A 9 -3.63 9.06 1.40
N VAL A 10 -3.00 9.81 2.30
CA VAL A 10 -1.82 9.35 3.05
C VAL A 10 -2.34 8.56 4.24
N LEU A 11 -2.12 7.25 4.25
CA LEU A 11 -2.77 6.32 5.18
C LEU A 11 -2.04 6.15 6.52
N GLY A 12 -0.87 6.77 6.66
CA GLY A 12 -0.17 6.88 7.92
C GLY A 12 1.11 7.68 7.80
N ASN A 13 1.47 8.36 8.87
CA ASN A 13 2.74 9.04 9.09
C ASN A 13 3.33 8.51 10.40
N ASP A 14 4.36 7.67 10.31
CA ASP A 14 5.02 7.17 11.52
C ASP A 14 5.59 8.36 12.31
N SER A 15 5.03 8.62 13.50
CA SER A 15 5.30 9.81 14.32
C SER A 15 5.21 9.50 15.82
N ASP A 16 5.89 10.29 16.66
CA ASP A 16 5.76 10.21 18.13
C ASP A 16 4.43 10.80 18.65
N GLY A 17 3.55 11.25 17.75
CA GLY A 17 2.31 11.99 18.00
C GLY A 17 1.03 11.18 17.81
N LEU A 18 -0.09 11.88 17.58
CA LEU A 18 -1.31 11.24 17.10
C LEU A 18 -1.12 10.91 15.62
N ASP A 19 -1.51 9.70 15.22
CA ASP A 19 -1.49 9.29 13.82
C ASP A 19 -2.71 9.83 13.07
N PHE A 20 -2.52 10.21 11.81
CA PHE A 20 -3.58 10.75 10.97
C PHE A 20 -3.60 10.12 9.58
N MET A 21 -4.80 10.02 9.02
CA MET A 21 -4.98 10.00 7.57
C MET A 21 -5.10 11.42 7.03
N TYR A 22 -4.35 11.74 5.97
CA TYR A 22 -4.40 13.05 5.32
C TYR A 22 -5.00 12.94 3.92
N TYR A 23 -5.91 13.86 3.59
CA TYR A 23 -6.57 13.92 2.30
C TYR A 23 -6.06 15.11 1.49
N TYR A 24 -5.48 14.88 0.32
CA TYR A 24 -4.99 15.92 -0.58
C TYR A 24 -5.76 15.91 -1.89
N ASP A 25 -6.09 17.09 -2.42
CA ASP A 25 -6.68 17.22 -3.76
C ASP A 25 -5.63 17.19 -4.88
N ASN A 26 -6.09 17.21 -6.13
CA ASN A 26 -5.23 17.23 -7.33
C ASN A 26 -4.25 18.43 -7.40
N SER A 27 -4.42 19.46 -6.57
CA SER A 27 -3.51 20.60 -6.47
C SER A 27 -2.49 20.45 -5.32
N GLY A 28 -2.49 19.32 -4.62
CA GLY A 28 -1.64 19.08 -3.45
C GLY A 28 -2.08 19.87 -2.22
N VAL A 29 -3.32 20.35 -2.17
CA VAL A 29 -3.85 21.09 -1.02
C VAL A 29 -4.47 20.11 -0.03
N LEU A 30 -4.10 20.20 1.25
CA LEU A 30 -4.71 19.43 2.33
C LEU A 30 -6.20 19.82 2.49
N ARG A 31 -7.08 18.83 2.39
CA ARG A 31 -8.55 18.97 2.45
C ARG A 31 -9.19 18.37 3.68
N GLY A 32 -8.48 17.51 4.39
CA GLY A 32 -8.98 16.88 5.61
C GLY A 32 -7.92 16.08 6.34
N GLU A 33 -8.19 15.87 7.62
CA GLU A 33 -7.39 15.07 8.55
C GLU A 33 -8.36 14.18 9.33
N VAL A 34 -8.07 12.88 9.40
CA VAL A 34 -8.82 11.93 10.24
C VAL A 34 -7.86 11.33 11.26
N PRO A 35 -8.00 11.64 12.56
CA PRO A 35 -7.15 11.05 13.59
C PRO A 35 -7.49 9.57 13.77
N ILE A 36 -6.47 8.74 13.99
CA ILE A 36 -6.60 7.31 14.32
C ILE A 36 -5.95 7.01 15.67
N ILE A 37 -6.25 5.84 16.24
CA ILE A 37 -5.86 5.48 17.61
C ILE A 37 -4.37 5.11 17.66
N GLY A 38 -3.84 4.48 16.60
CA GLY A 38 -2.42 4.21 16.44
C GLY A 38 -2.10 3.30 15.25
N TYR A 39 -0.82 3.00 15.06
CA TYR A 39 -0.27 2.14 14.01
C TYR A 39 -0.30 2.77 12.61
N ARG A 40 -1.43 2.66 11.90
CA ARG A 40 -1.75 3.31 10.61
C ARG A 40 -2.99 2.70 10.00
N SER A 41 -3.65 3.44 9.12
CA SER A 41 -4.59 2.84 8.18
C SER A 41 -3.81 2.16 7.04
N HIS A 42 -4.32 1.05 6.53
CA HIS A 42 -3.64 0.29 5.46
C HIS A 42 -4.36 0.40 4.12
N ARG A 43 -5.68 0.59 4.16
CA ARG A 43 -6.55 0.78 2.99
C ARG A 43 -7.84 1.50 3.39
N LEU A 44 -8.52 2.11 2.44
CA LEU A 44 -9.92 2.51 2.57
C LEU A 44 -10.76 1.55 1.74
N LEU A 45 -11.78 0.96 2.35
CA LEU A 45 -12.79 0.19 1.64
C LEU A 45 -14.10 0.96 1.63
N PHE A 46 -14.78 1.01 0.50
CA PHE A 46 -16.03 1.75 0.34
C PHE A 46 -17.18 0.79 0.04
N SER A 47 -18.31 1.02 0.71
CA SER A 47 -19.58 0.35 0.45
C SER A 47 -20.73 1.35 0.58
N GLU A 48 -21.96 0.93 0.27
CA GLU A 48 -23.15 1.76 0.53
C GLU A 48 -23.33 2.14 2.01
N GLU A 49 -22.76 1.36 2.94
CA GLU A 49 -22.86 1.63 4.38
C GLU A 49 -21.82 2.64 4.89
N GLY A 50 -20.82 2.96 4.08
CA GLY A 50 -19.76 3.91 4.42
C GLY A 50 -18.35 3.39 4.11
N MET A 51 -17.38 4.13 4.64
CA MET A 51 -15.95 3.90 4.48
C MET A 51 -15.40 3.09 5.66
N TYR A 52 -14.66 2.03 5.37
CA TYR A 52 -14.03 1.16 6.36
C TYR A 52 -12.52 1.30 6.31
N PHE A 53 -11.89 1.37 7.47
CA PHE A 53 -10.44 1.50 7.60
C PHE A 53 -9.96 1.03 8.97
N SER A 54 -8.72 0.58 9.04
CA SER A 54 -8.05 0.21 10.29
C SER A 54 -7.67 1.46 11.07
N ILE A 55 -7.93 1.44 12.38
CA ILE A 55 -7.60 2.53 13.32
C ILE A 55 -6.55 2.12 14.34
N SER A 56 -6.23 0.83 14.42
CA SER A 56 -5.13 0.21 15.17
C SER A 56 -4.78 -1.16 14.57
N GLU A 57 -3.82 -1.89 15.15
CA GLU A 57 -3.52 -3.29 14.81
C GLU A 57 -4.68 -4.25 15.12
N MET A 58 -5.63 -3.84 15.98
CA MET A 58 -6.70 -4.71 16.49
C MET A 58 -8.11 -4.17 16.24
N GLU A 59 -8.25 -3.01 15.59
CA GLU A 59 -9.55 -2.37 15.41
C GLU A 59 -9.72 -1.78 14.01
N MET A 60 -10.95 -1.92 13.49
CA MET A 60 -11.43 -1.21 12.30
C MET A 60 -12.58 -0.28 12.65
N ALA A 61 -12.69 0.83 11.94
CA ALA A 61 -13.83 1.73 12.00
C ALA A 61 -14.65 1.69 10.72
N ARG A 62 -15.96 1.90 10.84
CA ARG A 62 -16.83 2.35 9.75
C ARG A 62 -17.19 3.81 9.97
N MET A 63 -17.01 4.63 8.95
CA MET A 63 -17.35 6.04 8.94
C MET A 63 -18.35 6.35 7.83
N ASP A 64 -19.38 7.14 8.14
CA ASP A 64 -20.34 7.60 7.14
C ASP A 64 -19.81 8.79 6.32
N GLU A 65 -20.58 9.21 5.32
CA GLU A 65 -20.25 10.33 4.41
C GLU A 65 -20.11 11.69 5.12
N LEU A 66 -20.62 11.83 6.33
CA LEU A 66 -20.51 13.05 7.14
C LEU A 66 -19.27 13.04 8.03
N GLY A 67 -18.46 11.98 7.97
CA GLY A 67 -17.28 11.80 8.80
C GLY A 67 -17.60 11.27 10.20
N GLN A 68 -18.82 10.76 10.45
CA GLN A 68 -19.17 10.18 11.74
C GLN A 68 -18.79 8.70 11.78
N VAL A 69 -18.02 8.29 12.80
CA VAL A 69 -17.78 6.86 13.09
C VAL A 69 -19.09 6.21 13.55
N THR A 70 -19.60 5.29 12.74
CA THR A 70 -20.88 4.59 12.97
C THR A 70 -20.70 3.19 13.55
N ALA A 71 -19.50 2.61 13.44
CA ALA A 71 -19.14 1.36 14.08
C ALA A 71 -17.63 1.27 14.33
N VAL A 72 -17.24 0.50 15.36
CA VAL A 72 -15.88 0.05 15.60
C VAL A 72 -15.93 -1.47 15.77
N TYR A 73 -15.06 -2.17 15.06
CA TYR A 73 -14.95 -3.62 15.03
C TYR A 73 -13.63 -4.04 15.69
N ASP A 74 -13.72 -4.87 16.72
CA ASP A 74 -12.59 -5.46 17.44
C ASP A 74 -12.20 -6.78 16.74
N LEU A 75 -10.93 -6.93 16.37
CA LEU A 75 -10.38 -8.11 15.68
C LEU A 75 -10.02 -9.24 16.65
N GLY A 76 -10.17 -9.03 17.96
CA GLY A 76 -9.91 -10.03 18.99
C GLY A 76 -8.44 -10.39 19.09
N GLN A 77 -8.12 -11.65 18.78
CA GLN A 77 -6.76 -12.22 18.87
C GLN A 77 -5.94 -12.08 17.57
N TYR A 78 -6.54 -11.48 16.54
CA TYR A 78 -5.93 -11.31 15.24
C TYR A 78 -5.29 -9.93 15.15
N GLU A 79 -3.98 -9.90 14.85
CA GLU A 79 -3.25 -8.66 14.61
C GLU A 79 -3.22 -8.38 13.11
N LEU A 80 -3.80 -7.25 12.72
CA LEU A 80 -3.82 -6.77 11.34
C LEU A 80 -2.40 -6.41 10.91
N HIS A 81 -1.91 -7.05 9.86
CA HIS A 81 -0.59 -6.73 9.33
C HIS A 81 -0.71 -5.58 8.34
N HIS A 82 -1.10 -5.80 7.08
CA HIS A 82 -0.99 -4.73 6.08
C HIS A 82 -2.06 -4.65 4.98
N ASP A 83 -3.06 -5.51 4.93
CA ASP A 83 -4.06 -5.42 3.86
C ASP A 83 -5.42 -5.99 4.25
N TYR A 84 -6.45 -5.51 3.56
CA TYR A 84 -7.82 -6.00 3.64
C TYR A 84 -8.63 -5.59 2.42
N VAL A 85 -9.60 -6.40 2.04
CA VAL A 85 -10.46 -6.22 0.87
C VAL A 85 -11.88 -6.71 1.18
N PHE A 86 -12.87 -6.27 0.39
CA PHE A 86 -14.19 -6.89 0.40
C PHE A 86 -14.20 -8.15 -0.48
N ASP A 87 -14.88 -9.20 -0.04
CA ASP A 87 -15.33 -10.27 -0.93
C ASP A 87 -16.61 -9.86 -1.68
N ASP A 88 -17.08 -10.71 -2.59
CA ASP A 88 -18.29 -10.47 -3.40
C ASP A 88 -19.59 -10.39 -2.56
N ASP A 89 -19.57 -10.90 -1.32
CA ASP A 89 -20.70 -10.87 -0.38
C ASP A 89 -20.64 -9.64 0.56
N GLY A 90 -19.60 -8.81 0.47
CA GLY A 90 -19.38 -7.63 1.31
C GLY A 90 -18.77 -7.94 2.68
N ASN A 91 -18.25 -9.15 2.90
CA ASN A 91 -17.43 -9.44 4.07
C ASN A 91 -16.04 -8.83 3.90
N ILE A 92 -15.42 -8.42 5.00
CA ILE A 92 -14.03 -7.95 4.98
C ILE A 92 -13.10 -9.16 5.15
N LEU A 93 -12.31 -9.44 4.12
CA LEU A 93 -11.17 -10.33 4.19
C LEU A 93 -9.97 -9.51 4.68
N LEU A 94 -9.35 -9.95 5.77
CA LEU A 94 -8.25 -9.24 6.43
C LEU A 94 -6.99 -10.08 6.42
N LEU A 95 -5.86 -9.50 6.00
CA LEU A 95 -4.54 -10.08 6.23
C LEU A 95 -4.16 -9.82 7.69
N ALA A 96 -4.50 -10.77 8.54
CA ALA A 96 -4.19 -10.75 9.95
C ALA A 96 -3.39 -11.99 10.34
N THR A 97 -2.46 -11.79 11.27
CA THR A 97 -1.78 -12.91 11.94
C THR A 97 -2.69 -13.39 13.04
N ASP A 98 -3.07 -14.68 12.98
CA ASP A 98 -3.54 -15.37 14.18
C ASP A 98 -2.35 -15.42 15.14
N THR A 99 -2.42 -14.71 16.26
CA THR A 99 -1.34 -14.72 17.26
C THR A 99 -1.10 -16.12 17.84
N GLU A 100 -1.93 -17.10 17.47
CA GLU A 100 -1.82 -18.51 17.87
C GLU A 100 -1.47 -19.50 16.72
N GLN A 101 -1.35 -19.11 15.43
CA GLN A 101 -1.15 -20.06 14.29
C GLN A 101 -0.38 -19.51 13.06
N ASP A 102 0.20 -20.41 12.22
CA ASP A 102 0.98 -20.09 10.99
C ASP A 102 0.17 -20.24 9.66
N SER A 103 -0.33 -19.10 9.12
CA SER A 103 -0.77 -18.65 7.75
C SER A 103 -1.60 -19.49 6.72
N VAL A 104 -2.41 -18.81 5.85
CA VAL A 104 -3.11 -19.33 4.61
C VAL A 104 -3.36 -18.21 3.53
N GLU A 105 -3.54 -18.58 2.24
CA GLU A 105 -3.65 -17.76 0.98
C GLU A 105 -5.06 -17.71 0.28
N ASP A 106 -5.23 -16.91 -0.81
CA ASP A 106 -6.49 -16.44 -1.51
C ASP A 106 -6.62 -16.90 -3.02
N GLU A 107 -7.84 -16.95 -3.62
CA GLU A 107 -8.24 -17.73 -4.84
C GLU A 107 -8.95 -16.99 -6.04
N SER A 108 -8.60 -15.76 -6.44
CA SER A 108 -9.46 -14.98 -7.40
C SER A 108 -9.16 -15.06 -8.92
N LEU A 109 -8.39 -16.02 -9.44
CA LEU A 109 -7.95 -16.06 -10.85
C LEU A 109 -8.14 -17.43 -11.53
N PRO A 110 -8.01 -17.58 -12.88
CA PRO A 110 -7.94 -18.91 -13.48
C PRO A 110 -6.89 -19.72 -12.74
N GLU A 111 -7.25 -20.94 -12.32
CA GLU A 111 -6.44 -21.73 -11.40
C GLU A 111 -4.95 -21.69 -11.83
N GLY A 112 -4.15 -20.99 -11.03
CA GLY A 112 -2.71 -20.85 -11.22
C GLY A 112 -2.20 -19.74 -12.14
N GLN A 113 -2.89 -18.62 -12.40
CA GLN A 113 -2.26 -17.45 -13.05
C GLN A 113 -2.61 -16.13 -12.38
N TYR A 114 -1.63 -15.27 -12.08
CA TYR A 114 -1.88 -13.96 -11.47
C TYR A 114 -0.88 -12.86 -11.86
N TYR A 115 -1.32 -11.61 -11.77
CA TYR A 115 -0.41 -10.47 -11.84
C TYR A 115 0.05 -10.10 -10.44
N LEU A 116 1.36 -10.01 -10.27
CA LEU A 116 2.00 -9.48 -9.06
C LEU A 116 2.73 -8.21 -9.44
N TYR A 117 2.30 -7.07 -8.90
CA TYR A 117 3.03 -5.82 -9.03
C TYR A 117 3.62 -5.38 -7.69
N MET A 118 4.76 -4.70 -7.72
CA MET A 118 5.48 -4.32 -6.51
C MET A 118 6.38 -3.10 -6.73
N PHE A 119 6.61 -2.36 -5.64
CA PHE A 119 7.71 -1.41 -5.54
C PHE A 119 8.98 -2.18 -5.22
N ASN A 120 9.98 -2.11 -6.08
CA ASN A 120 11.24 -2.79 -5.92
C ASN A 120 12.39 -1.79 -5.73
N ASN A 121 13.11 -1.91 -4.62
CA ASN A 121 14.33 -1.17 -4.32
C ASN A 121 15.57 -2.09 -4.22
N ASN A 122 15.43 -3.35 -4.61
CA ASN A 122 16.41 -4.44 -4.53
C ASN A 122 16.88 -4.80 -3.12
N ILE A 123 16.16 -4.43 -2.05
CA ILE A 123 16.48 -4.87 -0.69
C ILE A 123 15.99 -6.30 -0.44
N GLY A 124 16.85 -7.15 0.10
CA GLY A 124 16.53 -8.49 0.58
C GLY A 124 16.63 -8.55 2.09
N VAL A 125 15.48 -8.52 2.78
CA VAL A 125 15.37 -8.67 4.23
C VAL A 125 14.19 -9.59 4.53
N SER A 126 14.34 -10.48 5.52
CA SER A 126 13.24 -11.31 6.03
C SER A 126 13.39 -11.48 7.54
N GLU A 127 12.39 -11.01 8.27
CA GLU A 127 12.35 -11.13 9.74
C GLU A 127 12.11 -12.58 10.19
N THR A 128 11.40 -13.37 9.39
CA THR A 128 11.13 -14.79 9.66
C THR A 128 12.29 -15.71 9.28
N ARG A 129 13.18 -15.25 8.40
CA ARG A 129 14.42 -15.95 8.00
C ARG A 129 15.64 -15.04 8.14
N PRO A 130 15.98 -14.61 9.37
CA PRO A 130 17.05 -13.64 9.61
C PRO A 130 18.45 -14.17 9.22
N ASP A 131 18.62 -15.50 9.16
CA ASP A 131 19.88 -16.15 8.80
C ASP A 131 20.02 -16.42 7.29
N PHE A 132 19.02 -16.07 6.46
CA PHE A 132 19.12 -16.27 5.02
C PHE A 132 20.09 -15.26 4.41
N ASP A 133 21.10 -15.75 3.69
CA ASP A 133 22.06 -14.92 3.00
C ASP A 133 21.49 -14.41 1.67
N TRP A 134 20.96 -13.19 1.69
CA TRP A 134 20.42 -12.52 0.50
C TRP A 134 21.47 -12.17 -0.54
N SER A 135 22.75 -12.09 -0.17
CA SER A 135 23.84 -11.73 -1.11
C SER A 135 24.13 -12.81 -2.16
N ILE A 136 23.57 -14.01 -2.00
CA ILE A 136 23.66 -15.09 -2.99
C ILE A 136 22.87 -14.77 -4.27
N ILE A 137 21.95 -13.81 -4.21
CA ILE A 137 21.13 -13.38 -5.35
C ILE A 137 21.78 -12.13 -5.95
N ASP A 138 22.18 -12.22 -7.22
CA ASP A 138 22.81 -11.10 -7.92
C ASP A 138 21.91 -9.86 -7.96
N GLY A 139 22.47 -8.70 -7.63
CA GLY A 139 21.74 -7.43 -7.60
C GLY A 139 20.96 -7.13 -6.31
N ILE A 140 20.85 -8.07 -5.36
CA ILE A 140 20.16 -7.83 -4.08
C ILE A 140 21.09 -7.17 -3.06
N GLN A 141 20.56 -6.17 -2.37
CA GLN A 141 21.19 -5.47 -1.26
C GLN A 141 20.67 -6.04 0.06
N SER A 142 21.55 -6.37 1.01
CA SER A 142 21.17 -6.98 2.29
C SER A 142 20.77 -5.98 3.38
N GLU A 143 20.80 -4.68 3.08
CA GLU A 143 20.42 -3.60 3.99
C GLU A 143 19.96 -2.38 3.19
N ALA A 144 19.20 -1.50 3.84
CA ALA A 144 18.80 -0.23 3.25
C ALA A 144 20.03 0.67 3.14
N VAL A 145 20.59 0.79 1.93
CA VAL A 145 21.71 1.69 1.62
C VAL A 145 21.21 2.91 0.87
N ASP A 146 22.07 3.91 0.66
CA ASP A 146 21.77 4.96 -0.31
C ASP A 146 21.75 4.36 -1.72
N GLY A 147 20.57 4.34 -2.35
CA GLY A 147 20.37 3.94 -3.73
C GLY A 147 20.01 5.13 -4.61
N THR A 148 20.04 4.92 -5.92
CA THR A 148 19.71 5.96 -6.90
C THR A 148 18.30 5.84 -7.46
N THR A 149 17.79 4.61 -7.57
CA THR A 149 16.56 4.31 -8.32
C THR A 149 15.84 3.13 -7.70
N SER A 150 14.52 3.26 -7.55
CA SER A 150 13.60 2.14 -7.30
C SER A 150 12.81 1.87 -8.58
N TYR A 151 11.99 0.82 -8.59
CA TYR A 151 11.24 0.43 -9.77
C TYR A 151 9.83 0.03 -9.42
N TYR A 152 8.88 0.36 -10.28
CA TYR A 152 7.64 -0.39 -10.39
C TYR A 152 7.94 -1.64 -11.21
N TYR A 153 7.63 -2.83 -10.69
CA TYR A 153 7.67 -4.08 -11.45
C TYR A 153 6.29 -4.73 -11.48
N LYS A 154 5.91 -5.25 -12.65
CA LYS A 154 4.74 -6.11 -12.83
C LYS A 154 5.16 -7.45 -13.41
N TYR A 155 4.79 -8.52 -12.73
CA TYR A 155 5.03 -9.89 -13.15
C TYR A 155 3.71 -10.56 -13.54
N LEU A 156 3.74 -11.35 -14.60
CA LEU A 156 2.76 -12.40 -14.86
C LEU A 156 3.30 -13.70 -14.25
N VAL A 157 2.58 -14.26 -13.28
CA VAL A 157 2.89 -15.54 -12.65
C VAL A 157 2.00 -16.62 -13.24
N ASP A 158 2.56 -17.77 -13.58
CA ASP A 158 1.87 -18.97 -14.04
C ASP A 158 2.34 -20.17 -13.20
N GLU A 159 1.50 -20.59 -12.26
CA GLU A 159 1.74 -21.70 -11.34
C GLU A 159 1.64 -23.07 -12.03
N THR A 160 0.83 -23.18 -13.10
CA THR A 160 0.70 -24.43 -13.87
C THR A 160 2.05 -24.83 -14.49
N SER A 161 2.79 -23.84 -14.98
CA SER A 161 4.13 -24.00 -15.53
C SER A 161 5.24 -23.77 -14.50
N GLY A 162 4.91 -23.21 -13.32
CA GLY A 162 5.87 -22.81 -12.30
C GLY A 162 6.81 -21.71 -12.78
N SER A 163 6.29 -20.75 -13.55
CA SER A 163 7.06 -19.67 -14.15
C SER A 163 6.51 -18.29 -13.80
N TYR A 164 7.37 -17.29 -13.97
CA TYR A 164 6.99 -15.88 -13.87
C TYR A 164 7.74 -15.08 -14.94
N GLU A 165 7.09 -14.05 -15.48
CA GLU A 165 7.64 -13.16 -16.50
C GLU A 165 7.45 -11.70 -16.07
N LEU A 166 8.53 -10.90 -16.12
CA LEU A 166 8.42 -9.45 -15.95
C LEU A 166 7.77 -8.86 -17.20
N VAL A 167 6.54 -8.38 -17.08
CA VAL A 167 5.76 -7.85 -18.20
C VAL A 167 5.83 -6.33 -18.31
N GLU A 168 6.15 -5.65 -17.21
CA GLU A 168 6.31 -4.20 -17.19
C GLU A 168 7.29 -3.75 -16.10
N SER A 169 8.06 -2.70 -16.41
CA SER A 169 8.90 -2.02 -15.44
C SER A 169 9.18 -0.58 -15.83
N PHE A 170 9.18 0.33 -14.85
CA PHE A 170 9.67 1.70 -15.05
C PHE A 170 10.34 2.24 -13.77
N GLU A 171 11.15 3.28 -13.95
CA GLU A 171 11.93 3.89 -12.87
C GLU A 171 11.05 4.73 -11.94
N LEU A 172 11.27 4.56 -10.64
CA LEU A 172 10.69 5.34 -9.56
C LEU A 172 11.80 6.03 -8.75
N PRO A 173 11.50 7.16 -8.08
CA PRO A 173 12.46 7.73 -7.15
C PRO A 173 12.79 6.73 -6.04
N TYR A 174 14.07 6.68 -5.64
CA TYR A 174 14.54 5.67 -4.71
C TYR A 174 13.85 5.73 -3.34
N SER A 175 13.50 4.59 -2.76
CA SER A 175 13.17 4.48 -1.34
C SER A 175 13.83 3.23 -0.78
N GLY A 176 14.78 3.38 0.14
CA GLY A 176 15.52 2.25 0.70
C GLY A 176 14.71 1.41 1.70
N TYR A 177 13.62 1.97 2.20
CA TYR A 177 12.69 1.34 3.13
C TYR A 177 11.32 1.99 2.97
N VAL A 178 10.23 1.24 3.19
CA VAL A 178 8.83 1.64 2.89
C VAL A 178 8.62 2.17 1.46
N SER A 179 7.35 2.23 1.04
CA SER A 179 6.82 2.74 -0.22
C SER A 179 5.63 1.88 -0.66
N SER A 180 4.85 2.39 -1.61
CA SER A 180 3.83 1.62 -2.30
C SER A 180 3.73 1.97 -3.77
N VAL A 181 3.08 1.06 -4.48
CA VAL A 181 2.58 1.25 -5.84
C VAL A 181 1.11 0.80 -5.87
N GLN A 182 0.30 1.45 -6.69
CA GLN A 182 -1.09 1.12 -6.91
C GLN A 182 -1.40 1.32 -8.39
N GLU A 183 -1.88 0.29 -9.07
CA GLU A 183 -2.55 0.47 -10.36
C GLU A 183 -3.96 1.00 -10.12
N ILE A 184 -4.33 2.10 -10.80
CA ILE A 184 -5.67 2.70 -10.76
C ILE A 184 -6.05 3.20 -12.15
N GLY A 185 -7.12 2.65 -12.72
CA GLY A 185 -7.46 2.87 -14.12
C GLY A 185 -6.31 2.46 -15.05
N ASP A 186 -5.90 3.39 -15.92
CA ASP A 186 -4.74 3.24 -16.81
C ASP A 186 -3.44 3.83 -16.20
N ASN A 187 -3.47 4.25 -14.94
CA ASN A 187 -2.38 4.95 -14.28
C ASN A 187 -1.74 4.12 -13.16
N VAL A 188 -0.54 4.51 -12.76
CA VAL A 188 0.15 3.99 -11.57
C VAL A 188 0.39 5.14 -10.58
N VAL A 189 0.00 4.95 -9.32
CA VAL A 189 0.39 5.82 -8.22
C VAL A 189 1.53 5.17 -7.46
N ALA A 190 2.60 5.90 -7.22
CA ALA A 190 3.75 5.40 -6.47
C ALA A 190 4.29 6.44 -5.51
N ASP A 191 4.70 6.00 -4.32
CA ASP A 191 5.41 6.84 -3.35
C ASP A 191 6.82 6.35 -3.08
N SER A 192 7.73 7.28 -2.83
CA SER A 192 9.09 7.07 -2.34
C SER A 192 9.12 7.51 -0.89
N GLY A 193 8.77 6.59 0.01
CA GLY A 193 8.38 6.93 1.37
C GLY A 193 9.49 7.59 2.19
N MET A 194 10.74 7.13 2.03
CA MET A 194 11.90 7.76 2.66
C MET A 194 12.26 9.13 2.11
N GLN A 195 11.79 9.49 0.91
CA GLN A 195 11.99 10.82 0.34
C GLN A 195 10.84 11.79 0.64
N GLY A 196 9.69 11.29 1.09
CA GLY A 196 8.51 12.13 1.27
C GLY A 196 7.89 12.58 -0.06
N ILE A 197 8.10 11.82 -1.13
CA ILE A 197 7.66 12.16 -2.49
C ILE A 197 6.69 11.09 -2.98
N TRP A 198 5.66 11.48 -3.73
CA TRP A 198 4.83 10.55 -4.49
C TRP A 198 4.45 11.14 -5.84
N GLY A 199 3.98 10.31 -6.75
CA GLY A 199 3.57 10.72 -8.08
C GLY A 199 2.57 9.77 -8.73
N GLU A 200 1.96 10.26 -9.80
CA GLU A 200 1.05 9.51 -10.66
C GLU A 200 1.65 9.46 -12.06
N TYR A 201 1.64 8.28 -12.67
CA TYR A 201 2.24 7.95 -13.95
C TYR A 201 1.15 7.45 -14.88
N ASP A 202 1.21 7.83 -16.15
CA ASP A 202 0.25 7.36 -17.16
C ASP A 202 0.60 5.96 -17.68
N SER A 203 -0.23 5.44 -18.59
CA SER A 203 -0.04 4.13 -19.23
C SER A 203 1.22 4.02 -20.09
N GLU A 204 1.86 5.15 -20.44
CA GLU A 204 3.15 5.18 -21.15
C GLU A 204 4.32 5.26 -20.16
N ASN A 205 4.04 5.19 -18.85
CA ASN A 205 4.96 5.34 -17.72
C ASN A 205 5.57 6.75 -17.61
N ASP A 206 4.93 7.75 -18.22
CA ASP A 206 5.33 9.15 -18.10
C ASP A 206 4.72 9.77 -16.83
N LEU A 207 5.52 10.57 -16.12
CA LEU A 207 5.06 11.25 -14.90
C LEU A 207 4.00 12.31 -15.24
N ILE A 208 2.78 12.10 -14.75
CA ILE A 208 1.68 13.08 -14.86
C ILE A 208 1.89 14.20 -13.86
N ARG A 209 2.12 13.85 -12.59
CA ARG A 209 2.28 14.79 -11.48
C ARG A 209 3.05 14.18 -10.33
N SER A 210 3.76 15.03 -9.57
CA SER A 210 4.46 14.64 -8.35
C SER A 210 4.27 15.65 -7.25
N PHE A 211 4.28 15.16 -6.01
CA PHE A 211 4.06 15.92 -4.80
C PHE A 211 5.16 15.59 -3.78
N THR A 212 5.34 16.48 -2.82
CA THR A 212 6.30 16.30 -1.72
C THR A 212 5.65 16.76 -0.43
N MET A 213 5.87 16.02 0.65
CA MET A 213 5.48 16.43 2.01
C MET A 213 6.69 16.44 2.95
N GLU A 214 6.62 17.31 3.95
CA GLU A 214 7.50 17.18 5.12
C GLU A 214 7.06 15.96 5.93
N LYS A 215 8.03 15.21 6.43
CA LYS A 215 7.82 13.97 7.19
C LYS A 215 8.80 13.90 8.35
N GLU A 216 8.36 13.32 9.47
CA GLU A 216 9.26 13.05 10.60
C GLU A 216 10.15 11.83 10.29
N SER A 217 9.53 10.69 9.97
CA SER A 217 10.24 9.44 9.66
C SER A 217 10.15 9.06 8.17
N PHE A 218 8.96 8.72 7.66
CA PHE A 218 8.71 8.33 6.26
C PHE A 218 7.22 8.44 5.91
N ILE A 219 6.88 8.43 4.61
CA ILE A 219 5.52 8.10 4.15
C ILE A 219 5.42 6.58 4.08
N TYR A 220 4.35 5.99 4.61
CA TYR A 220 4.20 4.53 4.56
C TYR A 220 3.63 4.05 3.22
N ARG A 221 2.48 4.59 2.80
CA ARG A 221 1.81 4.31 1.52
C ARG A 221 1.01 5.52 1.05
N VAL A 222 0.87 5.67 -0.26
CA VAL A 222 -0.04 6.64 -0.88
C VAL A 222 -0.91 5.96 -1.91
N TYR A 223 -2.23 6.03 -1.73
CA TYR A 223 -3.21 5.53 -2.68
C TYR A 223 -4.14 6.64 -3.16
N LYS A 224 -4.60 6.51 -4.40
CA LYS A 224 -5.65 7.31 -5.02
C LYS A 224 -6.95 6.51 -4.99
N TYR A 225 -8.05 7.19 -4.73
CA TYR A 225 -9.39 6.63 -4.74
C TYR A 225 -10.31 7.49 -5.62
N GLU A 226 -11.11 6.83 -6.46
CA GLU A 226 -12.24 7.44 -7.15
C GLU A 226 -13.43 7.48 -6.19
N LEU A 227 -14.06 8.64 -6.05
CA LEU A 227 -15.23 8.86 -5.17
C LEU A 227 -16.49 9.10 -6.00
#